data_AF-A0A747A0T6-F1
#
_entry.id   AF-A0A747A0T6-F1
#
_cell.length_a   1.000
_cell.length_b   1.000
_cell.length_c   1.000
_cell.angle_alpha   90.00
_cell.angle_beta   90.00
_cell.angle_gamma   90.00
#
_symmetry.space_group_name_H-M   'P 1'
#
loop_
_entity.id
_entity.type
_entity.pdbx_description
1 polymer ?
#
loop_
_entity_poly.entity_id
_entity_poly.type
_entity_poly.pdbx_seq_one_letter_code
_entity_poly.pdbx_strand_id
1 'polypeptide(L)'
;CPVAEQPDPEVTLTDQAIEVLTHLNQVSGSRYQKSKTSLENIRARLREGYSVADLQLVIDLKHEHWHENDEQYQYMRPETLFGPKKFESYLQSATRWDQKGRPKRADWGAKKRDVMAFGPVDTTIPAGFRG
;
A
#
# COMPACT_ATOMS: atom_id res chain seq x y z
N CYS A 1 32.64 -8.66 31.07
CA CYS A 1 32.18 -8.02 29.82
C CYS A 1 30.83 -7.40 30.08
N PRO A 2 30.60 -6.10 29.84
CA PRO A 2 29.25 -5.55 29.97
C PRO A 2 28.43 -6.00 28.76
N VAL A 3 27.29 -6.62 29.01
CA VAL A 3 26.28 -6.92 27.99
C VAL A 3 25.65 -5.59 27.60
N ALA A 4 25.73 -5.20 26.33
CA ALA A 4 25.06 -4.00 25.84
C ALA A 4 23.56 -4.11 26.13
N GLU A 5 23.01 -3.19 26.93
CA GLU A 5 21.58 -3.08 27.16
C GLU A 5 20.88 -2.87 25.81
N GLN A 6 20.09 -3.86 25.41
CA GLN A 6 19.25 -3.73 24.23
C GLN A 6 18.22 -2.61 24.49
N PRO A 7 17.96 -1.73 23.52
CA PRO A 7 16.98 -0.67 23.69
C PRO A 7 15.59 -1.27 23.97
N ASP A 8 14.85 -0.59 24.85
CA ASP A 8 13.47 -0.97 25.18
C ASP A 8 12.64 -1.10 23.88
N PRO A 9 11.88 -2.20 23.70
CA PRO A 9 11.02 -2.39 22.53
C PRO A 9 10.08 -1.19 22.27
N GLU A 10 9.61 -0.48 23.30
CA GLU A 10 8.77 0.71 23.14
C GLU A 10 9.51 1.90 22.47
N VAL A 11 10.80 2.04 22.75
CA VAL A 11 11.64 3.08 22.13
C VAL A 11 11.82 2.77 20.65
N THR A 12 12.13 1.51 20.33
CA THR A 12 12.29 1.05 18.94
C THR A 12 11.00 1.25 18.13
N LEU A 13 9.84 0.90 18.70
CA LEU A 13 8.54 1.15 18.07
C LEU A 13 8.26 2.63 17.85
N THR A 14 8.76 3.50 18.73
CA THR A 14 8.63 4.94 18.59
C THR A 14 9.45 5.47 17.44
N ASP A 15 10.70 5.04 17.31
CA ASP A 15 11.58 5.48 16.23
C ASP A 15 11.06 5.02 14.87
N GLN A 16 10.61 3.76 14.79
CA GLN A 16 9.93 3.22 13.60
C GLN A 16 8.66 4.01 13.26
N ALA A 17 7.85 4.37 14.26
CA ALA A 17 6.64 5.15 14.01
C ALA A 17 6.96 6.57 13.51
N ILE A 18 8.03 7.17 14.01
CA ILE A 18 8.54 8.47 13.55
C ILE A 18 9.03 8.37 12.10
N GLU A 19 9.70 7.28 11.74
CA GLU A 19 10.14 7.03 10.37
C GLU A 19 8.96 6.97 9.40
N VAL A 20 7.93 6.19 9.71
CA VAL A 20 6.70 6.10 8.90
C VAL A 20 6.00 7.46 8.79
N LEU A 21 5.89 8.20 9.89
CA LEU A 21 5.26 9.53 9.89
C LEU A 21 6.06 10.52 9.04
N THR A 22 7.39 10.44 9.09
CA THR A 22 8.29 11.23 8.26
C THR A 22 8.06 10.94 6.78
N HIS A 23 7.98 9.66 6.41
CA HIS A 23 7.68 9.24 5.04
C HIS A 23 6.31 9.76 4.57
N LEU A 24 5.27 9.65 5.40
CA LEU A 24 3.95 10.20 5.10
C LEU A 24 4.02 11.70 4.81
N ASN A 25 4.72 12.47 5.63
CA ASN A 25 4.88 13.91 5.42
C ASN A 25 5.65 14.22 4.13
N GLN A 26 6.71 13.47 3.83
CA GLN A 26 7.50 13.64 2.62
C GLN A 26 6.70 13.35 1.35
N VAL A 27 6.00 12.21 1.31
CA VAL A 27 5.18 11.81 0.16
C VAL A 27 3.98 12.74 0.00
N SER A 28 3.30 13.07 1.11
CA SER A 28 2.06 13.82 1.00
C SER A 28 2.21 15.34 0.88
N GLY A 29 3.41 15.87 1.17
CA GLY A 29 3.63 17.31 1.39
C GLY A 29 3.05 17.83 2.72
N SER A 30 2.53 16.94 3.58
CA SER A 30 1.92 17.30 4.85
C SER A 30 2.96 17.62 5.93
N ARG A 31 2.50 18.19 7.05
CA ARG A 31 3.33 18.53 8.22
C ARG A 31 2.74 17.97 9.51
N TYR A 32 2.34 16.70 9.51
CA TYR A 32 1.85 16.04 10.72
C TYR A 32 2.95 16.00 11.78
N GLN A 33 2.61 16.48 12.98
CA GLN A 33 3.53 16.49 14.10
C GLN A 33 3.68 15.10 14.70
N LYS A 34 4.82 14.84 15.35
CA LYS A 34 5.11 13.64 16.16
C LYS A 34 4.29 13.63 17.47
N SER A 35 2.98 13.81 17.33
CA SER A 35 2.02 13.84 18.42
C SER A 35 1.65 12.42 18.84
N LYS A 36 1.12 12.29 20.07
CA LYS A 36 0.62 11.01 20.58
C LYS A 36 -0.39 10.38 19.61
N THR A 37 -1.38 11.15 19.14
CA THR A 37 -2.45 10.65 18.27
C THR A 37 -1.93 10.17 16.90
N SER A 38 -1.00 10.91 16.28
CA SER A 38 -0.43 10.53 14.98
C SER A 38 0.42 9.27 15.09
N LEU A 39 1.25 9.17 16.13
CA LEU A 39 2.13 8.03 16.35
C LEU A 39 1.38 6.80 16.88
N GLU A 40 0.29 6.98 17.64
CA GLU A 40 -0.45 5.86 18.24
C GLU A 40 -1.07 4.95 17.18
N ASN A 41 -1.67 5.52 16.12
CA ASN A 41 -2.21 4.73 15.02
C ASN A 41 -1.11 3.90 14.32
N ILE A 42 0.07 4.49 14.12
CA ILE A 42 1.23 3.83 13.49
C ILE A 42 1.80 2.73 14.40
N ARG A 43 2.08 3.07 15.67
CA ARG A 43 2.56 2.13 16.70
C ARG A 43 1.62 0.96 16.89
N ALA A 44 0.30 1.19 16.81
CA ALA A 44 -0.68 0.12 16.91
C ALA A 44 -0.48 -0.92 15.79
N ARG A 45 -0.24 -0.49 14.54
CA ARG A 45 0.07 -1.43 13.44
C ARG A 45 1.41 -2.14 13.66
N LEU A 46 2.44 -1.42 14.12
CA LEU A 46 3.74 -2.03 14.41
C LEU A 46 3.65 -3.09 15.51
N ARG A 47 2.84 -2.85 16.56
CA ARG A 47 2.58 -3.82 17.63
C ARG A 47 1.79 -5.04 17.16
N GLU A 48 0.96 -4.90 16.13
CA GLU A 48 0.26 -6.01 15.50
C GLU A 48 1.18 -6.89 14.62
N GLY A 49 2.45 -6.50 14.45
CA GLY A 49 3.46 -7.26 13.73
C GLY A 49 3.70 -6.82 12.29
N TYR A 50 3.08 -5.71 11.86
CA TYR A 50 3.36 -5.13 10.54
C TYR A 50 4.70 -4.40 10.54
N SER A 51 5.41 -4.44 9.41
CA SER A 51 6.71 -3.80 9.26
C SER A 51 6.59 -2.32 8.86
N VAL A 52 7.66 -1.55 9.10
CA VAL A 52 7.77 -0.16 8.60
C VAL A 52 7.55 -0.11 7.08
N ALA A 53 8.08 -1.09 6.34
CA ALA A 53 7.92 -1.19 4.90
C ALA A 53 6.46 -1.39 4.48
N ASP A 54 5.69 -2.19 5.21
CA ASP A 54 4.25 -2.39 4.95
C ASP A 54 3.47 -1.08 5.09
N LEU A 55 3.77 -0.31 6.14
CA LEU A 55 3.13 0.98 6.38
C LEU A 55 3.52 2.02 5.32
N GLN A 56 4.80 2.09 4.95
CA GLN A 56 5.29 2.94 3.86
C GLN A 56 4.65 2.56 2.52
N LEU A 57 4.49 1.26 2.25
CA LEU A 57 3.85 0.78 1.03
C LEU A 57 2.38 1.20 0.93
N VAL A 58 1.64 1.19 2.05
CA VAL A 58 0.28 1.72 2.11
C VAL A 58 0.25 3.22 1.81
N ILE A 59 1.21 4.00 2.34
CA ILE A 59 1.33 5.43 2.06
C ILE A 59 1.53 5.65 0.55
N ASP A 60 2.49 4.95 -0.06
CA ASP A 60 2.83 5.08 -1.48
C ASP A 60 1.63 4.77 -2.37
N LEU A 61 0.95 3.64 -2.11
CA LEU A 61 -0.26 3.28 -2.86
C LEU A 61 -1.34 4.35 -2.73
N LYS A 62 -1.59 4.84 -1.51
CA LYS A 62 -2.68 5.78 -1.27
C LYS A 62 -2.41 7.16 -1.82
N HIS A 63 -1.15 7.59 -1.78
CA HIS A 63 -0.72 8.77 -2.52
C HIS A 63 -0.99 8.59 -4.02
N GLU A 64 -0.52 7.50 -4.63
CA GLU A 64 -0.77 7.24 -6.05
C GLU A 64 -2.28 7.20 -6.37
N HIS A 65 -3.09 6.60 -5.50
CA HIS A 65 -4.55 6.55 -5.67
C HIS A 65 -5.19 7.95 -5.62
N TRP A 66 -4.83 8.76 -4.63
CA TRP A 66 -5.60 9.93 -4.23
C TRP A 66 -4.99 11.28 -4.65
N HIS A 67 -3.72 11.33 -5.04
CA HIS A 67 -3.03 12.61 -5.30
C HIS A 67 -3.65 13.45 -6.44
N GLU A 68 -4.35 12.84 -7.38
CA GLU A 68 -5.06 13.55 -8.45
C GLU A 68 -6.50 13.97 -8.07
N ASN A 69 -6.94 13.67 -6.84
CA ASN A 69 -8.29 13.98 -6.37
C ASN A 69 -8.25 14.62 -4.97
N ASP A 70 -8.38 15.95 -4.93
CA ASP A 70 -8.33 16.74 -3.69
C ASP A 70 -9.36 16.28 -2.64
N GLU A 71 -10.58 15.91 -3.06
CA GLU A 71 -11.62 15.42 -2.16
C GLU A 71 -11.21 14.10 -1.49
N GLN A 72 -10.44 13.26 -2.16
CA GLN A 72 -9.93 12.04 -1.56
C GLN A 72 -8.64 12.29 -0.78
N TYR A 73 -7.82 13.23 -1.23
CA TYR A 73 -6.53 13.50 -0.62
C TYR A 73 -6.64 14.05 0.81
N GLN A 74 -7.76 14.67 1.17
CA GLN A 74 -8.04 15.06 2.56
C GLN A 74 -7.97 13.89 3.56
N TYR A 75 -8.08 12.64 3.07
CA TYR A 75 -7.99 11.41 3.84
C TYR A 75 -6.57 10.84 3.95
N MET A 76 -5.53 11.52 3.42
CA MET A 76 -4.11 11.20 3.65
C MET A 76 -3.67 11.56 5.08
N ARG A 77 -4.31 10.96 6.08
CA ARG A 77 -4.09 11.18 7.52
C ARG A 77 -3.66 9.89 8.20
N PRO A 78 -2.82 9.93 9.25
CA PRO A 78 -2.44 8.73 10.00
C PRO A 78 -3.63 7.91 10.50
N GLU A 79 -4.68 8.57 11.00
CA GLU A 79 -5.89 7.90 11.50
C GLU A 79 -6.63 7.13 10.40
N THR A 80 -6.72 7.69 9.19
CA THR A 80 -7.43 7.05 8.09
C THR A 80 -6.60 5.93 7.46
N LEU A 81 -5.30 6.15 7.28
CA LEU A 81 -4.40 5.17 6.67
C LEU A 81 -4.15 3.97 7.58
N PHE A 82 -3.95 4.21 8.87
CA PHE A 82 -3.54 3.20 9.86
C PHE A 82 -4.68 2.81 10.82
N GLY A 83 -5.92 3.15 10.46
CA GLY A 83 -7.11 2.73 11.21
C GLY A 83 -7.33 1.21 11.12
N PRO A 84 -7.66 0.53 12.24
CA PRO A 84 -7.70 -0.93 12.32
C PRO A 84 -8.67 -1.58 11.32
N LYS A 85 -9.78 -0.90 11.01
CA LYS A 85 -10.83 -1.44 10.13
C LYS A 85 -10.44 -1.52 8.65
N LYS A 86 -9.46 -0.72 8.21
CA LYS A 86 -9.16 -0.53 6.78
C LYS A 86 -7.71 -0.86 6.43
N PHE A 87 -6.80 -0.81 7.40
CA PHE A 87 -5.38 -0.99 7.17
C PHE A 87 -5.05 -2.30 6.43
N GLU A 88 -5.57 -3.44 6.88
CA GLU A 88 -5.30 -4.74 6.24
C GLU A 88 -5.75 -4.78 4.77
N SER A 89 -6.93 -4.21 4.48
CA SER A 89 -7.43 -4.10 3.11
C SER A 89 -6.56 -3.19 2.25
N TYR A 90 -6.05 -2.11 2.83
CA TYR A 90 -5.11 -1.21 2.15
C TYR A 90 -3.78 -1.90 1.89
N LEU A 91 -3.22 -2.61 2.88
CA LEU A 91 -1.99 -3.36 2.74
C LEU A 91 -2.11 -4.43 1.66
N GLN A 92 -3.18 -5.24 1.67
CA GLN A 92 -3.42 -6.23 0.63
C GLN A 92 -3.48 -5.60 -0.78
N SER A 93 -4.12 -4.42 -0.90
CA SER A 93 -4.16 -3.68 -2.16
C SER A 93 -2.77 -3.18 -2.55
N ALA A 94 -1.99 -2.71 -1.58
CA ALA A 94 -0.66 -2.15 -1.78
C ALA A 94 0.34 -3.23 -2.18
N THR A 95 0.30 -4.41 -1.55
CA THR A 95 1.08 -5.58 -1.95
C THR A 95 0.78 -6.00 -3.39
N ARG A 96 -0.50 -6.03 -3.79
CA ARG A 96 -0.88 -6.36 -5.19
C ARG A 96 -0.41 -5.30 -6.19
N TRP A 97 -0.39 -4.04 -5.79
CA TRP A 97 0.11 -2.94 -6.62
C TRP A 97 1.64 -2.99 -6.74
N ASP A 98 2.35 -3.30 -5.66
CA ASP A 98 3.80 -3.51 -5.62
C ASP A 98 4.23 -4.68 -6.51
N GLN A 99 3.54 -5.83 -6.40
CA GLN A 99 3.76 -7.00 -7.25
C GLN A 99 3.56 -6.72 -8.75
N LYS A 100 2.76 -5.70 -9.09
CA LYS A 100 2.54 -5.26 -10.48
C LYS A 100 3.57 -4.22 -10.94
N GLY A 101 4.58 -3.93 -10.14
CA GLY A 101 5.61 -2.94 -10.44
C GLY A 101 5.18 -1.49 -10.20
N ARG A 102 4.25 -1.27 -9.26
CA ARG A 102 3.77 0.06 -8.87
C ARG A 102 3.25 0.90 -10.05
N PRO A 103 2.26 0.39 -10.82
CA PRO A 103 1.73 1.12 -11.96
C PRO A 103 1.12 2.46 -11.55
N LYS A 104 1.31 3.49 -12.38
CA LYS A 104 0.72 4.81 -12.18
C LYS A 104 -0.80 4.73 -12.21
N ARG A 105 -1.46 5.67 -11.53
CA ARG A 105 -2.92 5.74 -11.44
C ARG A 105 -3.60 5.76 -12.81
N ALA A 106 -3.02 6.46 -13.78
CA ALA A 106 -3.53 6.52 -15.16
C ALA A 106 -3.63 5.14 -15.84
N ASP A 107 -2.80 4.16 -15.43
CA ASP A 107 -2.78 2.81 -15.99
C ASP A 107 -3.79 1.87 -15.29
N TRP A 108 -4.48 2.33 -14.24
CA TRP A 108 -5.40 1.51 -13.48
C TRP A 108 -6.66 1.23 -14.30
N GLY A 109 -6.77 0.01 -14.82
CA GLY A 109 -7.89 -0.37 -15.67
C GLY A 109 -7.61 -0.28 -17.17
N ALA A 110 -6.37 0.08 -17.56
CA ALA A 110 -5.86 -0.17 -18.89
C ALA A 110 -5.80 -1.69 -19.11
N LYS A 111 -6.95 -2.28 -19.50
CA LYS A 111 -6.98 -3.64 -20.01
C LYS A 111 -6.10 -3.64 -21.25
N LYS A 112 -4.88 -4.16 -21.14
CA LYS A 112 -4.18 -4.76 -22.29
C LYS A 112 -4.95 -6.01 -22.71
N ARG A 113 -6.20 -5.84 -23.15
CA ARG A 113 -6.84 -6.79 -24.04
C ARG A 113 -6.28 -6.43 -25.39
N ASP A 114 -5.37 -7.26 -25.89
CA ASP A 114 -5.08 -7.24 -27.30
C ASP A 114 -6.36 -7.71 -28.00
N VAL A 115 -7.21 -6.76 -28.41
CA VAL A 115 -8.49 -7.04 -29.09
C VAL A 115 -8.24 -7.77 -30.42
N MET A 116 -7.00 -7.75 -30.91
CA MET A 116 -6.58 -8.44 -32.14
C MET A 116 -5.96 -9.82 -31.90
N ALA A 117 -5.74 -10.24 -30.65
CA ALA A 117 -5.26 -11.58 -30.32
C ALA A 117 -6.44 -12.57 -30.32
N PHE A 118 -6.96 -12.88 -31.52
CA PHE A 118 -7.81 -14.05 -31.70
C PHE A 118 -6.92 -15.30 -31.58
N GLY A 119 -7.24 -16.17 -30.62
CA GLY A 119 -6.62 -17.50 -30.55
C GLY A 119 -6.88 -18.28 -31.83
N PRO A 120 -6.04 -19.28 -32.16
CA PRO A 120 -6.25 -20.09 -33.36
C PRO A 120 -7.66 -20.69 -33.33
N VAL A 121 -8.40 -20.50 -34.43
CA VAL A 121 -9.70 -21.15 -34.62
C VAL A 121 -9.47 -22.65 -34.71
N ASP A 122 -10.12 -23.41 -33.84
CA ASP A 122 -10.11 -24.86 -33.93
C ASP A 122 -10.91 -25.27 -35.18
N THR A 123 -10.19 -25.69 -36.22
CA THR A 123 -10.77 -26.16 -37.49
C THR A 123 -11.07 -27.65 -37.48
N THR A 124 -10.99 -28.32 -36.32
CA THR A 124 -11.24 -29.75 -36.21
C THR A 124 -12.73 -30.03 -36.42
N ILE A 125 -13.09 -30.44 -37.63
CA ILE A 125 -14.43 -30.90 -37.97
C ILE A 125 -14.66 -32.24 -37.24
N PRO A 126 -15.67 -32.35 -36.36
CA PRO A 126 -15.94 -33.59 -35.66
C PRO A 126 -16.35 -34.70 -36.63
N ALA A 127 -15.85 -35.91 -36.40
CA ALA A 127 -16.11 -37.07 -37.24
C ALA A 127 -17.63 -37.31 -37.37
N GLY A 128 -18.16 -37.09 -38.58
CA GLY A 128 -19.59 -37.23 -38.88
C GLY A 128 -20.21 -36.00 -39.56
N PHE A 129 -19.57 -34.82 -39.47
CA PHE A 129 -19.97 -33.65 -40.27
C PHE A 129 -19.33 -33.74 -41.67
N ARG A 130 -20.07 -34.27 -42.65
CA ARG A 130 -19.76 -34.07 -44.07
C ARG A 130 -20.52 -32.82 -44.54
N GLY A 131 -19.81 -31.91 -45.20
CA GLY A 131 -20.40 -30.75 -45.88
C GLY A 131 -21.23 -31.14 -47.10
#